data_AF-A0A8T6NCP8-F1
#
_entry.id   AF-A0A8T6NCP8-F1
#
_cell.length_a   1.000
_cell.length_b   1.000
_cell.length_c   1.000
_cell.angle_alpha   90.00
_cell.angle_beta   90.00
_cell.angle_gamma   90.00
#
_symmetry.space_group_name_H-M   'P 1'
#
loop_
_entity.id
_entity.type
_entity.pdbx_description
1 polymer ?
#
loop_
_entity_poly.entity_id
_entity_poly.type
_entity_poly.pdbx_seq_one_letter_code
_entity_poly.pdbx_strand_id
1 'polypeptide(L)'
;MNKEIFDYMTKHLDLLLEQTKAYQPFIKTAFVGMNMADACFNLVVGNAFSVFLGQYAMRMISPTEQDFAEFGQITSQYRKKIDQLFP
;
A
#
# COMPACT_ATOMS: atom_id res chain seq x y z
N MET A 1 -1.46 8.84 14.24
CA MET A 1 -0.17 8.71 13.51
C MET A 1 0.60 10.00 13.53
N ASN A 2 1.91 9.92 13.79
CA ASN A 2 2.81 11.08 13.69
C ASN A 2 2.82 11.62 12.25
N LYS A 3 2.78 12.95 12.09
CA LYS A 3 2.74 13.62 10.77
C LYS A 3 3.86 13.17 9.82
N GLU A 4 5.07 12.99 10.33
CA GLU A 4 6.20 12.55 9.52
C GLU A 4 5.97 11.16 8.92
N ILE A 5 5.45 10.23 9.74
CA ILE A 5 5.13 8.87 9.30
C ILE A 5 3.94 8.89 8.33
N PHE A 6 2.93 9.72 8.60
CA PHE A 6 1.79 9.91 7.69
C PHE A 6 2.24 10.38 6.30
N ASP A 7 3.05 11.44 6.24
CA ASP A 7 3.54 12.02 5.00
C ASP A 7 4.44 11.03 4.24
N TYR A 8 5.28 10.29 4.97
CA TYR A 8 6.12 9.24 4.40
C TYR A 8 5.28 8.10 3.81
N MET A 9 4.32 7.57 4.57
CA MET A 9 3.49 6.45 4.12
C MET A 9 2.61 6.81 2.93
N THR A 10 2.10 8.03 2.88
CA THR A 10 1.32 8.52 1.72
C THR A 10 2.17 8.52 0.45
N LYS A 11 3.39 9.07 0.52
CA LYS A 11 4.34 9.05 -0.61
C LYS A 11 4.73 7.62 -1.02
N HIS A 12 4.94 6.73 -0.04
CA HIS A 12 5.26 5.34 -0.31
C HIS A 12 4.12 4.61 -1.03
N LEU A 13 2.86 4.82 -0.61
CA LEU A 13 1.69 4.26 -1.27
C LEU A 13 1.49 4.81 -2.69
N ASP A 14 1.72 6.10 -2.91
CA ASP A 14 1.70 6.70 -4.26
C ASP A 14 2.79 6.08 -5.16
N LEU A 15 3.99 5.87 -4.63
CA LEU A 15 5.07 5.19 -5.36
C LEU A 15 4.68 3.75 -5.74
N LEU A 16 4.13 2.97 -4.80
CA LEU A 16 3.69 1.60 -5.06
C LEU A 16 2.58 1.54 -6.11
N LEU A 17 1.66 2.51 -6.11
CA LEU A 17 0.61 2.61 -7.12
C LEU A 17 1.21 2.86 -8.52
N GLU A 18 2.14 3.82 -8.65
CA GLU A 18 2.80 4.11 -9.93
C GLU A 18 3.65 2.93 -10.41
N GLN A 19 4.33 2.21 -9.51
CA GLN A 19 5.02 0.97 -9.84
C GLN A 19 4.07 -0.12 -10.32
N THR A 20 2.95 -0.32 -9.63
CA THR A 20 1.92 -1.30 -10.02
C THR A 20 1.39 -1.00 -11.42
N LYS A 21 1.15 0.28 -11.73
CA LYS A 21 0.77 0.75 -13.06
C LYS A 21 1.86 0.47 -14.10
N ALA A 22 3.12 0.78 -13.81
CA ALA A 22 4.24 0.54 -14.71
C ALA A 22 4.45 -0.96 -15.01
N TYR A 23 4.22 -1.83 -14.02
CA TYR A 23 4.40 -3.27 -14.13
C TYR A 23 3.15 -4.02 -14.63
N GLN A 24 2.07 -3.31 -14.96
CA GLN A 24 0.82 -3.91 -15.41
C GLN A 24 0.99 -4.95 -16.55
N PRO A 25 1.85 -4.74 -17.58
CA PRO A 25 2.07 -5.74 -18.62
C PRO A 25 2.67 -7.05 -18.09
N PHE A 26 3.65 -6.95 -17.17
CA PHE A 26 4.24 -8.10 -16.50
C PHE A 26 3.20 -8.82 -15.64
N ILE A 27 2.45 -8.07 -14.83
CA ILE A 27 1.44 -8.62 -13.91
C ILE A 27 0.39 -9.42 -14.69
N LYS A 28 -0.17 -8.84 -15.76
CA LYS A 28 -1.17 -9.51 -16.62
C LYS A 28 -0.64 -10.79 -17.27
N THR A 29 0.65 -10.83 -17.59
CA THR A 29 1.28 -11.98 -18.26
C THR A 29 1.62 -13.09 -17.27
N ALA A 30 2.16 -12.74 -16.10
CA ALA A 30 2.64 -13.71 -15.12
C ALA A 30 1.50 -14.35 -14.31
N PHE A 31 0.37 -13.66 -14.15
CA PHE A 31 -0.68 -14.01 -13.19
C PHE A 31 -2.04 -14.24 -13.85
N VAL A 32 -2.12 -15.12 -14.83
CA VAL A 32 -3.36 -15.37 -15.58
C VAL A 32 -4.46 -15.98 -14.70
N GLY A 33 -5.70 -15.51 -14.85
CA GLY A 33 -6.89 -16.11 -14.22
C GLY A 33 -7.17 -15.69 -12.78
N MET A 34 -6.40 -14.78 -12.19
CA MET A 34 -6.71 -14.21 -10.87
C MET A 34 -7.40 -12.85 -10.98
N ASN A 35 -8.09 -12.45 -9.90
CA ASN A 35 -8.55 -11.08 -9.74
C ASN A 35 -7.33 -10.17 -9.50
N MET A 36 -6.84 -9.53 -10.57
CA MET A 36 -5.62 -8.70 -10.52
C MET A 36 -5.77 -7.52 -9.55
N ALA A 37 -6.95 -6.91 -9.48
CA ALA A 37 -7.19 -5.76 -8.61
C ALA A 37 -7.07 -6.16 -7.13
N ASP A 38 -7.70 -7.28 -6.73
CA ASP A 38 -7.59 -7.80 -5.36
C ASP A 38 -6.15 -8.21 -5.03
N ALA A 39 -5.50 -8.94 -5.93
CA ALA A 39 -4.14 -9.41 -5.74
C ALA A 39 -3.15 -8.23 -5.58
N CYS A 40 -3.24 -7.23 -6.45
CA CYS A 40 -2.37 -6.06 -6.39
C CYS A 40 -2.68 -5.19 -5.17
N PHE A 41 -3.94 -5.00 -4.80
CA PHE A 41 -4.30 -4.25 -3.60
C PHE A 41 -3.70 -4.90 -2.35
N ASN A 42 -3.86 -6.21 -2.19
CA ASN A 42 -3.27 -6.94 -1.05
C ASN A 42 -1.74 -6.85 -1.04
N LEU A 43 -1.09 -6.95 -2.21
CA LEU A 43 0.37 -6.82 -2.32
C LEU A 43 0.85 -5.42 -1.93
N VAL A 44 0.21 -4.37 -2.46
CA VAL A 44 0.55 -2.97 -2.15
C VAL A 44 0.36 -2.68 -0.66
N VAL A 45 -0.78 -3.09 -0.08
CA VAL A 45 -1.06 -2.87 1.34
C VAL A 45 -0.11 -3.67 2.22
N GLY A 46 0.17 -4.93 1.90
CA GLY A 46 1.11 -5.76 2.67
C GLY A 46 2.54 -5.21 2.64
N ASN A 47 2.99 -4.72 1.49
CA ASN A 47 4.28 -4.04 1.36
C ASN A 47 4.31 -2.77 2.22
N ALA A 48 3.32 -1.89 2.06
CA ALA A 48 3.23 -0.66 2.82
C ALA A 48 3.12 -0.90 4.33
N PHE A 49 2.43 -1.96 4.76
CA PHE A 49 2.30 -2.31 6.17
C PHE A 49 3.64 -2.67 6.80
N SER A 50 4.47 -3.44 6.08
CA SER A 50 5.83 -3.77 6.55
C SER A 50 6.69 -2.52 6.71
N VAL A 51 6.60 -1.57 5.76
CA VAL A 51 7.32 -0.30 5.82
C VAL A 51 6.79 0.59 6.96
N PHE A 52 5.47 0.64 7.16
CA PHE A 52 4.84 1.34 8.27
C PHE A 52 5.36 0.85 9.62
N LEU A 53 5.37 -0.47 9.85
CA LEU A 53 5.95 -1.05 11.07
C LEU A 53 7.43 -0.70 11.21
N GLY A 54 8.18 -0.71 10.11
CA GLY A 54 9.57 -0.28 10.06
C GLY A 54 9.78 1.17 10.50
N GLN A 55 8.90 2.10 10.10
CA GLN A 55 8.97 3.51 10.52
C GLN A 55 8.86 3.67 12.04
N TYR A 56 8.02 2.88 12.70
CA TYR A 56 7.89 2.87 14.15
C TYR A 56 9.08 2.18 14.82
N ALA A 57 9.50 1.02 14.30
CA ALA A 57 10.63 0.26 14.82
C ALA A 57 11.95 1.07 14.80
N MET A 58 12.22 1.81 13.72
CA MET A 58 13.40 2.70 13.63
C MET A 58 13.41 3.81 14.68
N ARG A 59 12.24 4.16 15.22
CA ARG A 59 12.06 5.15 16.29
C ARG A 59 11.99 4.50 17.67
N MET A 60 12.23 3.18 17.77
CA MET A 60 12.16 2.39 19.00
C MET A 60 10.81 2.49 19.71
N ILE A 61 9.73 2.66 18.96
CA ILE A 61 8.36 2.73 19.46
C ILE A 61 7.47 1.73 18.73
N SER A 62 6.33 1.38 19.33
CA SER A 62 5.30 0.57 18.68
C SER A 62 4.14 1.45 18.20
N PRO A 63 3.48 1.13 17.08
CA PRO A 63 2.27 1.83 16.69
C PRO A 63 1.15 1.60 17.72
N THR A 64 0.38 2.64 17.98
CA THR A 64 -0.85 2.55 18.78
C THR A 64 -2.00 2.01 17.94
N GLU A 65 -3.10 1.61 18.58
CA GLU A 65 -4.34 1.23 17.88
C GLU A 65 -4.83 2.33 16.92
N GLN A 66 -4.75 3.59 17.36
CA GLN A 66 -5.11 4.75 16.54
C GLN A 66 -4.20 4.89 15.31
N ASP A 67 -2.91 4.59 15.44
CA ASP A 67 -1.98 4.61 14.31
C ASP A 67 -2.32 3.54 13.26
N PHE A 68 -2.71 2.34 13.71
CA PHE A 68 -3.20 1.29 12.82
C PHE A 68 -4.51 1.70 12.12
N ALA A 69 -5.45 2.31 12.84
CA ALA A 69 -6.70 2.79 12.27
C ALA A 69 -6.45 3.85 11.18
N GLU A 70 -5.56 4.81 11.44
CA GLU A 70 -5.19 5.84 10.46
C GLU A 70 -4.46 5.25 9.24
N PHE A 71 -3.55 4.30 9.43
CA PHE A 71 -2.92 3.59 8.31
C PHE A 71 -3.96 2.83 7.46
N GLY A 72 -4.93 2.17 8.10
CA GLY A 72 -6.07 1.53 7.43
C GLY A 72 -6.90 2.51 6.60
N GLN A 73 -7.19 3.69 7.15
CA GLN A 73 -7.93 4.74 6.43
C GLN A 73 -7.18 5.24 5.19
N ILE A 74 -5.87 5.46 5.28
CA ILE A 74 -5.06 5.92 4.14
C ILE A 74 -5.01 4.83 3.06
N THR A 75 -4.67 3.59 3.44
CA THR A 75 -4.55 2.47 2.49
C THR A 75 -5.87 2.15 1.78
N SER A 76 -7.00 2.24 2.47
CA SER A 76 -8.33 2.01 1.87
C SER A 76 -8.63 2.93 0.68
N GLN A 77 -8.08 4.14 0.65
CA GLN A 77 -8.28 5.11 -0.45
C GLN A 77 -7.61 4.64 -1.75
N TYR A 78 -6.63 3.75 -1.67
CA TYR A 78 -5.94 3.19 -2.84
C TYR A 78 -6.70 2.06 -3.51
N ARG A 79 -7.74 1.50 -2.85
CA ARG A 79 -8.54 0.41 -3.41
C ARG A 79 -9.12 0.77 -4.78
N LYS A 80 -9.86 1.88 -4.84
CA LYS A 80 -10.47 2.37 -6.08
C LYS A 80 -9.44 2.71 -7.15
N LYS A 81 -8.27 3.24 -6.74
CA LYS A 81 -7.19 3.58 -7.67
C LYS A 81 -6.61 2.32 -8.33
N ILE A 82 -6.43 1.25 -7.55
CA ILE A 82 -5.93 -0.04 -8.04
C ILE A 82 -6.98 -0.74 -8.90
N ASP A 83 -8.26 -0.69 -8.53
CA ASP A 83 -9.34 -1.24 -9.37
C ASP A 83 -9.32 -0.64 -10.79
N GLN A 84 -9.09 0.67 -10.90
CA GLN A 84 -8.99 1.38 -12.19
C GLN A 84 -7.79 0.94 -13.05
N LEU A 85 -6.76 0.32 -12.46
CA LEU A 85 -5.62 -0.20 -13.22
C LEU A 85 -5.95 -1.54 -13.90
N PHE A 86 -7.00 -2.25 -13.49
CA PHE A 86 -7.32 -3.58 -14.01
C PHE A 86 -8.80 -3.67 -14.41
N PRO A 87 -9.22 -2.97 -15.48
CA PRO A 87 -10.57 -3.06 -16.01
C PRO A 87 -10.88 -4.43 -16.62
#